data_AF-A0A3B4B8I2-F1
#
_entry.id   AF-A0A3B4B8I2-F1
#
_cell.length_a   1.000
_cell.length_b   1.000
_cell.length_c   1.000
_cell.angle_alpha   90.00
_cell.angle_beta   90.00
_cell.angle_gamma   90.00
#
_symmetry.space_group_name_H-M   'P 1'
#
loop_
_entity.id
_entity.type
_entity.pdbx_description
1 polymer ?
#
loop_
_entity_poly.entity_id
_entity_poly.type
_entity_poly.pdbx_seq_one_letter_code
_entity_poly.pdbx_strand_id
1 'polypeptide(L)'
;MVKQPSCNEPADVVRRALDFKSQGTQCYKDKKYREAIGKYHRALLEIKGLCRVLGDPDSGPKSPNTLTDEQKGAMETAELECYNSLAACLLQMELVNYERVKEYCLKVLHKEGKNFKALYRSGVAYYHLGDYQKALHYLKESHKQEPSDTNVIRYIQLTEMKIRRNAQREKEAT
;
A
#
# COMPACT_ATOMS: atom_id res chain seq x y z
N MET A 1 27.89 -19.96 -25.41
CA MET A 1 26.59 -19.38 -25.81
C MET A 1 25.66 -19.45 -24.60
N VAL A 2 25.20 -18.28 -24.16
CA VAL A 2 24.44 -18.08 -22.92
C VAL A 2 23.02 -18.63 -23.09
N LYS A 3 22.67 -19.67 -22.34
CA LYS A 3 21.27 -20.09 -22.17
C LYS A 3 20.61 -19.04 -21.28
N GLN A 4 19.82 -18.14 -21.87
CA GLN A 4 18.91 -17.27 -21.14
C GLN A 4 18.01 -18.15 -20.25
N PRO A 5 17.77 -17.81 -18.97
CA PRO A 5 16.81 -18.55 -18.17
C PRO A 5 15.41 -18.32 -18.74
N SER A 6 14.73 -19.43 -18.97
CA SER A 6 13.39 -19.56 -19.50
C SER A 6 12.40 -18.58 -18.92
N CYS A 7 11.50 -18.07 -19.76
CA CYS A 7 10.24 -17.48 -19.37
C CYS A 7 9.57 -18.37 -18.30
N ASN A 8 9.59 -17.94 -17.03
CA ASN A 8 9.05 -18.71 -15.92
C ASN A 8 7.54 -18.85 -16.11
N GLU A 9 6.99 -20.05 -15.91
CA GLU A 9 5.55 -20.29 -16.07
C GLU A 9 4.75 -19.31 -15.17
N PRO A 10 3.60 -18.80 -15.64
CA PRO A 10 2.77 -17.85 -14.89
C PRO A 10 2.44 -18.32 -13.46
N ALA A 11 2.19 -19.62 -13.28
CA ALA A 11 1.92 -20.22 -11.96
C ALA A 11 3.13 -20.12 -11.01
N ASP A 12 4.35 -20.27 -11.52
CA ASP A 12 5.57 -20.12 -10.73
C ASP A 12 5.80 -18.66 -10.31
N VAL A 13 5.45 -17.71 -11.17
CA VAL A 13 5.51 -16.28 -10.85
C VAL A 13 4.53 -15.95 -9.72
N VAL A 14 3.29 -16.46 -9.79
CA VAL A 14 2.28 -16.30 -8.73
C VAL A 14 2.80 -16.87 -7.42
N ARG A 15 3.32 -18.11 -7.44
CA ARG A 15 3.87 -18.77 -6.25
C ARG A 15 5.01 -17.98 -5.62
N ARG A 16 5.96 -17.48 -6.42
CA ARG A 16 7.08 -16.64 -5.92
C ARG A 16 6.60 -15.32 -5.32
N ALA A 17 5.63 -14.66 -5.95
CA ALA A 17 5.07 -13.42 -5.42
C ALA A 17 4.46 -13.63 -4.03
N LEU A 18 3.67 -14.71 -3.87
CA LEU A 18 3.03 -15.06 -2.60
C LEU A 18 4.06 -15.45 -1.52
N ASP A 19 5.11 -16.18 -1.90
CA ASP A 19 6.21 -16.53 -0.99
C ASP A 19 6.96 -15.28 -0.50
N PHE A 20 7.29 -14.34 -1.39
CA PHE A 20 7.90 -13.07 -0.97
C PHE A 20 6.98 -12.25 -0.06
N LYS A 21 5.67 -12.22 -0.32
CA LYS A 21 4.69 -11.56 0.56
C LYS A 21 4.64 -12.22 1.95
N SER A 22 4.68 -13.54 2.00
CA SER A 22 4.72 -14.30 3.26
C SER A 22 6.00 -14.00 4.06
N GLN A 23 7.16 -14.06 3.41
CA GLN A 23 8.46 -13.72 4.02
C GLN A 23 8.48 -12.28 4.52
N GLY A 24 7.95 -11.32 3.76
CA GLY A 24 7.84 -9.92 4.21
C GLY A 24 6.97 -9.77 5.46
N THR A 25 5.88 -10.54 5.53
CA THR A 25 5.00 -10.57 6.70
C THR A 25 5.69 -11.17 7.92
N GLN A 26 6.52 -12.19 7.74
CA GLN A 26 7.34 -12.73 8.82
C GLN A 26 8.37 -11.69 9.31
N CYS A 27 9.13 -11.07 8.39
CA CYS A 27 10.07 -10.00 8.75
C CYS A 27 9.38 -8.84 9.49
N TYR A 28 8.15 -8.49 9.11
CA TYR A 28 7.36 -7.45 9.80
C TYR A 28 7.05 -7.83 11.25
N LYS A 29 6.60 -9.07 11.48
CA LYS A 29 6.35 -9.59 12.84
C LYS A 29 7.61 -9.60 13.69
N ASP A 30 8.75 -9.90 13.08
CA ASP A 30 10.07 -9.88 13.72
C ASP A 30 10.64 -8.45 13.88
N LYS A 31 9.86 -7.41 13.55
CA LYS A 31 10.24 -5.98 13.57
C LYS A 31 11.44 -5.64 12.67
N LYS A 32 11.77 -6.51 11.71
CA LYS A 32 12.81 -6.31 10.70
C LYS A 32 12.24 -5.53 9.51
N TYR A 33 11.81 -4.29 9.74
CA TYR A 33 11.04 -3.51 8.77
C TYR A 33 11.78 -3.26 7.45
N ARG A 34 13.11 -3.04 7.50
CA ARG A 34 13.92 -2.85 6.29
C ARG A 34 13.94 -4.11 5.40
N GLU A 35 14.06 -5.29 6.01
CA GLU A 35 14.00 -6.56 5.30
C GLU A 35 12.59 -6.81 4.76
N ALA A 36 11.55 -6.53 5.57
CA ALA A 36 10.16 -6.65 5.17
C ALA A 36 9.86 -5.82 3.91
N ILE A 37 10.30 -4.56 3.89
CA ILE A 37 10.16 -3.67 2.72
C ILE A 37 10.77 -4.31 1.47
N GLY A 38 12.00 -4.83 1.57
CA GLY A 38 12.66 -5.49 0.45
C GLY A 38 11.91 -6.71 -0.07
N LYS A 39 11.33 -7.52 0.81
CA LYS A 39 10.52 -8.69 0.43
C LYS A 39 9.20 -8.29 -0.23
N TYR A 40 8.47 -7.32 0.32
CA TYR A 40 7.24 -6.82 -0.31
C TYR A 40 7.50 -6.17 -1.67
N HIS A 41 8.61 -5.45 -1.85
CA HIS A 41 8.99 -4.93 -3.17
C HIS A 41 9.27 -6.04 -4.18
N ARG A 42 9.95 -7.13 -3.78
CA ARG A 42 10.16 -8.30 -4.65
C ARG A 42 8.84 -8.96 -5.04
N ALA A 43 7.89 -9.09 -4.12
CA ALA A 43 6.55 -9.58 -4.43
C ALA A 43 5.86 -8.70 -5.49
N LEU A 44 5.89 -7.38 -5.33
CA LEU A 44 5.30 -6.44 -6.30
C LEU A 44 5.99 -6.47 -7.67
N LEU A 45 7.31 -6.74 -7.71
CA LEU A 45 8.04 -6.87 -8.97
C LEU A 45 7.60 -8.12 -9.75
N GLU A 46 7.45 -9.26 -9.08
CA GLU A 46 6.91 -10.48 -9.69
C GLU A 46 5.48 -10.25 -10.21
N ILE A 47 4.62 -9.60 -9.41
CA ILE A 47 3.24 -9.31 -9.80
C ILE A 47 3.19 -8.43 -11.06
N LYS A 48 3.91 -7.30 -11.06
CA LYS A 48 3.91 -6.36 -12.18
C LYS A 48 4.61 -6.91 -13.42
N GLY A 49 5.63 -7.73 -13.23
CA GLY A 49 6.29 -8.44 -14.32
C GLY A 49 5.31 -9.34 -15.07
N LEU A 50 4.49 -10.09 -14.34
CA LEU A 50 3.49 -10.97 -14.94
C LEU A 50 2.38 -10.20 -15.66
N CYS A 51 1.87 -9.12 -15.08
CA CYS A 51 0.85 -8.29 -15.74
C CYS A 51 1.34 -7.71 -17.07
N ARG A 52 2.63 -7.39 -17.21
CA ARG A 52 3.21 -6.93 -18.48
C ARG A 52 3.25 -8.04 -19.53
N VAL A 53 3.62 -9.25 -19.12
CA VAL A 53 3.69 -10.43 -20.03
C VAL A 53 2.29 -10.82 -20.52
N LEU A 54 1.27 -10.70 -19.67
CA LEU A 54 -0.12 -11.06 -20.01
C LEU A 54 -0.90 -9.95 -20.73
N GLY A 55 -0.41 -8.71 -20.73
CA GLY A 55 -1.06 -7.55 -21.33
C GLY A 55 -0.77 -7.34 -22.82
N ASP A 56 0.02 -8.22 -23.45
CA ASP A 56 0.35 -8.13 -24.88
C ASP A 56 -0.75 -8.82 -25.73
N PRO A 57 -1.52 -8.04 -26.52
CA PRO A 57 -2.64 -8.56 -27.32
C PRO A 57 -2.20 -9.48 -28.47
N ASP A 58 -0.90 -9.60 -28.78
CA ASP A 58 -0.39 -10.47 -29.84
C ASP A 58 -0.24 -11.95 -29.41
N SER A 59 -0.61 -12.26 -28.16
CA SER A 59 -0.71 -13.64 -27.68
C SER A 59 -1.96 -14.31 -28.24
N GLY A 60 -1.83 -14.90 -29.43
CA GLY A 60 -2.90 -15.58 -30.16
C GLY A 60 -3.73 -16.60 -29.36
N PRO A 61 -4.90 -17.01 -29.88
CA PRO A 61 -5.87 -17.77 -29.12
C PRO A 61 -5.36 -19.21 -28.90
N LYS A 62 -5.29 -19.60 -27.61
CA LYS A 62 -4.95 -20.94 -27.06
C LYS A 62 -3.46 -21.18 -26.79
N SER A 63 -2.97 -20.60 -25.68
CA SER A 63 -1.87 -21.18 -24.91
C SER A 63 -2.39 -21.62 -23.53
N PRO A 64 -1.91 -22.72 -22.93
CA PRO A 64 -2.24 -23.14 -21.56
C PRO A 64 -1.68 -22.20 -20.47
N ASN A 65 -1.09 -21.07 -20.87
CA ASN A 65 -0.41 -20.10 -20.01
C ASN A 65 -1.33 -18.95 -19.51
N THR A 66 -2.65 -19.06 -19.70
CA THR A 66 -3.58 -18.05 -19.17
C THR A 66 -3.85 -18.34 -17.69
N LEU A 67 -3.56 -17.38 -16.81
CA LEU A 67 -3.88 -17.49 -15.38
C LEU A 67 -5.36 -17.77 -15.18
N THR A 68 -5.68 -18.64 -14.21
CA THR A 68 -7.06 -18.79 -13.74
C THR A 68 -7.54 -17.50 -13.09
N ASP A 69 -8.84 -17.24 -13.11
CA ASP A 69 -9.38 -16.03 -12.48
C ASP A 69 -9.12 -16.01 -10.97
N GLU A 70 -9.03 -17.19 -10.36
CA GLU A 70 -8.63 -17.37 -8.97
C GLU A 70 -7.17 -16.92 -8.73
N GLN A 71 -6.24 -17.27 -9.63
CA GLN A 71 -4.85 -16.81 -9.57
C GLN A 71 -4.75 -15.30 -9.77
N LYS A 72 -5.50 -14.73 -10.71
CA LYS A 72 -5.53 -13.26 -10.92
C LYS A 72 -6.05 -12.55 -9.67
N GLY A 73 -7.14 -13.02 -9.08
CA GLY A 73 -7.71 -12.46 -7.85
C GLY A 73 -6.75 -12.56 -6.66
N ALA A 74 -6.05 -13.69 -6.52
CA ALA A 74 -5.02 -13.87 -5.49
C ALA A 74 -3.85 -12.89 -5.66
N MET A 75 -3.43 -12.62 -6.90
CA MET A 75 -2.37 -11.64 -7.18
C MET A 75 -2.79 -10.20 -6.90
N GLU A 76 -4.01 -9.81 -7.29
CA GLU A 76 -4.53 -8.47 -6.99
C GLU A 76 -4.62 -8.27 -5.47
N THR A 77 -5.14 -9.27 -4.76
CA THR A 77 -5.20 -9.25 -3.29
C THR A 77 -3.79 -9.14 -2.68
N ALA A 78 -2.84 -9.95 -3.15
CA ALA A 78 -1.46 -9.91 -2.68
C ALA A 78 -0.79 -8.57 -2.96
N GLU A 79 -1.07 -7.92 -4.09
CA GLU A 79 -0.58 -6.57 -4.42
C GLU A 79 -1.08 -5.54 -3.41
N LEU A 80 -2.39 -5.54 -3.13
CA LEU A 80 -3.01 -4.62 -2.17
C LEU A 80 -2.47 -4.83 -0.75
N GLU A 81 -2.32 -6.08 -0.33
CA GLU A 81 -1.71 -6.44 0.95
C GLU A 81 -0.25 -5.99 1.05
N CYS A 82 0.52 -6.11 -0.04
CA CYS A 82 1.90 -5.64 -0.10
C CYS A 82 1.98 -4.11 0.06
N TYR A 83 1.13 -3.33 -0.64
CA TYR A 83 1.09 -1.88 -0.46
C TYR A 83 0.69 -1.48 0.96
N ASN A 84 -0.33 -2.12 1.52
CA ASN A 84 -0.75 -1.90 2.89
C ASN A 84 0.39 -2.19 3.88
N SER A 85 1.12 -3.29 3.68
CA SER A 85 2.21 -3.69 4.58
C SER A 85 3.44 -2.79 4.42
N LEU A 86 3.75 -2.35 3.20
CA LEU A 86 4.80 -1.35 2.94
C LEU A 86 4.52 -0.03 3.64
N ALA A 87 3.29 0.48 3.54
CA ALA A 87 2.88 1.69 4.25
C ALA A 87 3.05 1.53 5.77
N ALA A 88 2.70 0.36 6.32
CA ALA A 88 2.93 0.05 7.73
C ALA A 88 4.41 0.05 8.10
N CYS A 89 5.27 -0.61 7.31
CA CYS A 89 6.71 -0.66 7.54
C CYS A 89 7.33 0.74 7.53
N LEU A 90 6.95 1.57 6.55
CA LEU A 90 7.50 2.92 6.41
C LEU A 90 7.17 3.81 7.62
N LEU A 91 5.98 3.66 8.21
CA LEU A 91 5.59 4.36 9.43
C LEU A 91 6.39 3.92 10.67
N GLN A 92 7.08 2.78 10.62
CA GLN A 92 7.94 2.28 11.71
C GLN A 92 9.42 2.64 11.53
N MET A 93 9.79 3.27 10.42
CA MET A 93 11.17 3.69 10.17
C MET A 93 11.52 4.93 11.00
N GLU A 94 12.80 5.08 11.34
CA GLU A 94 13.31 6.27 12.06
C GLU A 94 13.05 7.56 11.28
N LEU A 95 13.31 7.54 9.97
CA LEU A 95 12.96 8.60 9.03
C LEU A 95 11.80 8.15 8.16
N VAL A 96 10.59 8.58 8.54
CA VAL A 96 9.36 8.19 7.85
C VAL A 96 9.21 8.98 6.55
N ASN A 97 9.11 8.27 5.43
CA ASN A 97 8.77 8.86 4.14
C ASN A 97 7.24 8.90 3.98
N TYR A 98 6.60 9.97 4.47
CA TYR A 98 5.15 10.14 4.42
C TYR A 98 4.59 10.26 3.00
N GLU A 99 5.37 10.77 2.05
CA GLU A 99 5.00 10.81 0.62
C GLU A 99 4.77 9.40 0.06
N ARG A 100 5.68 8.46 0.35
CA ARG A 100 5.51 7.06 -0.07
C ARG A 100 4.39 6.34 0.68
N VAL A 101 4.20 6.63 1.97
CA VAL A 101 3.06 6.09 2.74
C VAL A 101 1.75 6.50 2.08
N LYS A 102 1.58 7.80 1.79
CA LYS A 102 0.43 8.33 1.05
C LYS A 102 0.25 7.61 -0.28
N GLU A 103 1.30 7.51 -1.10
CA GLU A 103 1.22 6.86 -2.42
C GLU A 103 0.71 5.41 -2.33
N TYR A 104 1.28 4.60 -1.43
CA TYR A 104 0.87 3.21 -1.26
C TYR A 104 -0.55 3.08 -0.73
N CYS A 105 -0.95 3.90 0.23
CA CYS A 105 -2.32 3.85 0.74
C CYS A 105 -3.34 4.27 -0.31
N LEU A 106 -3.05 5.28 -1.15
CA LEU A 106 -3.94 5.67 -2.24
C LEU A 106 -4.10 4.58 -3.30
N LYS A 107 -3.04 3.80 -3.59
CA LYS A 107 -3.16 2.62 -4.48
C LYS A 107 -4.13 1.58 -3.92
N VAL A 108 -4.08 1.34 -2.60
CA VAL A 108 -5.03 0.45 -1.94
C VAL A 108 -6.44 1.03 -2.02
N LEU A 109 -6.64 2.30 -1.65
CA LEU A 109 -7.96 2.94 -1.63
C LEU A 109 -8.60 3.08 -3.02
N HIS A 110 -7.80 3.12 -4.09
CA HIS A 110 -8.32 3.11 -5.45
C HIS A 110 -9.11 1.83 -5.76
N LYS A 111 -8.71 0.69 -5.18
CA LYS A 111 -9.37 -0.61 -5.33
C LYS A 111 -10.33 -0.90 -4.18
N GLU A 112 -9.89 -0.65 -2.96
CA GLU A 112 -10.61 -0.87 -1.72
C GLU A 112 -10.89 0.47 -1.01
N GLY A 113 -11.84 1.25 -1.53
CA GLY A 113 -12.14 2.60 -1.04
C GLY A 113 -12.53 2.68 0.45
N LYS A 114 -12.89 1.55 1.06
CA LYS A 114 -13.24 1.44 2.48
C LYS A 114 -12.18 0.70 3.31
N ASN A 115 -10.97 0.47 2.81
CA ASN A 115 -9.94 -0.19 3.61
C ASN A 115 -9.53 0.67 4.82
N PHE A 116 -9.92 0.26 6.03
CA PHE A 116 -9.66 0.99 7.27
C PHE A 116 -8.18 1.35 7.44
N LYS A 117 -7.27 0.37 7.27
CA LYS A 117 -5.82 0.56 7.46
C LYS A 117 -5.26 1.60 6.49
N ALA A 118 -5.69 1.57 5.23
CA ALA A 118 -5.25 2.53 4.23
C ALA A 118 -5.83 3.93 4.46
N LEU A 119 -7.10 4.05 4.90
CA LEU A 119 -7.71 5.33 5.28
C LEU A 119 -6.97 5.97 6.45
N TYR A 120 -6.79 5.23 7.54
CA TYR A 120 -6.10 5.72 8.72
C TYR A 120 -4.66 6.17 8.40
N ARG A 121 -3.89 5.31 7.72
CA ARG A 121 -2.49 5.61 7.36
C ARG A 121 -2.37 6.77 6.36
N SER A 122 -3.32 6.93 5.43
CA SER A 122 -3.40 8.11 4.56
C SER A 122 -3.61 9.38 5.37
N GLY A 123 -4.56 9.34 6.32
CA GLY A 123 -4.83 10.45 7.23
C GLY A 123 -3.59 10.88 8.01
N VAL A 124 -2.87 9.92 8.59
CA VAL A 124 -1.59 10.15 9.27
C VAL A 124 -0.55 10.75 8.32
N ALA A 125 -0.40 10.20 7.11
CA ALA A 125 0.56 10.72 6.13
C ALA A 125 0.25 12.17 5.73
N TYR A 126 -0.99 12.48 5.37
CA TYR A 126 -1.39 13.86 5.03
C TYR A 126 -1.21 14.84 6.19
N TYR A 127 -1.44 14.40 7.43
CA TYR A 127 -1.18 15.24 8.61
C TYR A 127 0.28 15.67 8.69
N HIS A 128 1.22 14.72 8.53
CA HIS A 128 2.65 15.01 8.59
C HIS A 128 3.17 15.76 7.35
N LEU A 129 2.48 15.64 6.21
CA LEU A 129 2.74 16.43 5.00
C LEU A 129 2.16 17.86 5.07
N GLY A 130 1.37 18.17 6.11
CA GLY A 130 0.77 19.50 6.31
C GLY A 130 -0.53 19.76 5.55
N ASP A 131 -1.04 18.80 4.78
CA ASP A 131 -2.37 18.90 4.15
C ASP A 131 -3.44 18.44 5.15
N TYR A 132 -3.74 19.34 6.09
CA TYR A 132 -4.64 19.03 7.21
C TYR A 132 -6.09 18.80 6.77
N GLN A 133 -6.53 19.36 5.64
CA GLN A 133 -7.88 19.16 5.13
C GLN A 133 -8.07 17.72 4.63
N LYS A 134 -7.13 17.22 3.81
CA LYS A 134 -7.17 15.81 3.39
C LYS A 134 -6.94 14.86 4.56
N ALA A 135 -6.04 15.22 5.48
CA ALA A 135 -5.82 14.43 6.69
C ALA A 135 -7.14 14.22 7.45
N LEU A 136 -7.88 15.30 7.71
CA LEU A 136 -9.14 15.24 8.45
C LEU A 136 -10.20 14.42 7.71
N HIS A 137 -10.28 14.54 6.38
CA HIS A 137 -11.18 13.74 5.56
C HIS A 137 -10.92 12.24 5.72
N TYR A 138 -9.69 11.78 5.48
CA TYR A 138 -9.36 10.36 5.58
C TYR A 138 -9.49 9.81 7.01
N LEU A 139 -9.10 10.59 8.02
CA LEU A 139 -9.25 10.20 9.41
C LEU A 139 -10.73 10.05 9.80
N LYS A 140 -11.61 10.95 9.36
CA LYS A 140 -13.06 10.82 9.58
C LYS A 140 -13.65 9.60 8.89
N GLU A 141 -13.23 9.29 7.65
CA GLU A 141 -13.65 8.06 6.98
C GLU A 141 -13.19 6.81 7.72
N SER A 142 -11.97 6.79 8.26
CA SER A 142 -11.51 5.67 9.11
C SER A 142 -12.29 5.57 10.42
N HIS A 143 -12.62 6.71 11.04
CA HIS A 143 -13.37 6.77 12.30
C HIS A 143 -14.81 6.26 12.16
N LYS A 144 -15.46 6.45 11.00
CA LYS A 144 -16.78 5.88 10.74
C LYS A 144 -16.80 4.35 10.84
N GLN A 145 -15.67 3.70 10.57
CA GLN A 145 -15.55 2.24 10.61
C GLN A 145 -15.16 1.74 12.00
N GLU A 146 -14.21 2.41 12.65
CA GLU A 146 -13.79 2.09 14.01
C GLU A 146 -13.89 3.33 14.92
N PRO A 147 -15.09 3.65 15.45
CA PRO A 147 -15.32 4.85 16.24
C PRO A 147 -14.60 4.86 17.59
N SER A 148 -14.19 3.70 18.10
CA SER A 148 -13.49 3.55 19.38
C SER A 148 -11.96 3.56 19.24
N ASP A 149 -11.41 3.62 18.02
CA ASP A 149 -9.95 3.63 17.84
C ASP A 149 -9.35 4.94 18.38
N THR A 150 -8.60 4.80 19.46
CA THR A 150 -7.99 5.94 20.17
C THR A 150 -6.93 6.67 19.34
N ASN A 151 -6.24 5.98 18.43
CA ASN A 151 -5.25 6.61 17.57
C ASN A 151 -5.92 7.47 16.50
N VAL A 152 -7.01 7.00 15.92
CA VAL A 152 -7.83 7.76 14.97
C VAL A 152 -8.37 9.02 15.65
N ILE A 153 -9.00 8.88 16.82
CA ILE A 153 -9.54 10.02 17.59
C ILE A 153 -8.43 11.04 17.89
N ARG A 154 -7.27 10.58 18.36
CA ARG A 154 -6.11 11.43 18.65
C ARG A 154 -5.66 12.21 17.41
N TYR A 155 -5.51 11.54 16.27
CA TYR A 155 -5.08 12.21 15.04
C TYR A 155 -6.12 13.20 14.52
N ILE A 156 -7.42 12.93 14.67
CA ILE A 156 -8.50 13.90 14.34
C ILE A 156 -8.32 15.16 15.17
N GLN A 157 -8.20 15.04 16.50
CA GLN A 157 -8.02 16.17 17.40
C GLN A 157 -6.75 16.98 17.07
N LEU A 158 -5.63 16.30 16.84
CA LEU A 158 -4.38 16.94 16.43
C LEU A 158 -4.53 17.73 15.11
N THR A 159 -5.26 17.16 14.15
CA THR A 159 -5.50 17.79 12.84
C THR A 159 -6.40 19.01 12.99
N GLU A 160 -7.49 18.92 13.73
CA GLU A 160 -8.41 20.04 13.97
C GLU A 160 -7.73 21.20 14.68
N MET A 161 -6.87 20.93 15.67
CA MET A 161 -6.06 21.96 16.33
C MET A 161 -5.11 22.67 15.34
N LYS A 162 -4.47 21.94 14.42
CA LYS A 162 -3.61 22.52 13.39
C LYS A 162 -4.39 23.42 12.43
N ILE A 163 -5.57 22.99 11.98
CA ILE A 163 -6.45 23.78 11.12
C ILE A 163 -6.84 25.10 11.79
N ARG A 164 -7.32 25.05 13.05
CA ARG A 164 -7.69 26.26 13.80
C ARG A 164 -6.52 27.23 13.94
N ARG A 165 -5.32 26.70 14.26
CA ARG A 165 -4.10 27.51 14.40
C ARG A 165 -3.63 28.12 13.09
N ASN A 166 -3.85 27.47 11.95
CA ASN A 166 -3.53 28.02 10.65
C ASN A 166 -4.49 29.15 10.27
N ALA A 167 -5.79 28.93 10.46
CA ALA A 167 -6.81 29.95 10.18
C ALA A 167 -6.62 31.22 11.03
N GLN A 168 -6.20 31.08 12.30
CA GLN A 168 -5.91 32.24 13.15
C GLN A 168 -4.70 33.04 12.62
N ARG A 169 -3.63 32.34 12.22
CA ARG A 169 -2.43 32.98 11.66
C ARG A 169 -2.70 33.69 10.34
N GLU A 170 -3.58 33.14 9.50
CA GLU A 170 -3.98 33.78 8.24
C GLU A 170 -4.78 35.07 8.49
N LYS A 171 -5.65 35.09 9.50
CA LYS A 171 -6.40 36.30 9.91
C LYS A 171 -5.51 37.39 10.50
N GLU A 172 -4.48 37.03 11.25
CA GLU A 172 -3.51 37.98 11.83
C GLU A 172 -2.55 38.56 10.79
N ALA A 173 -2.38 37.88 9.65
CA ALA A 173 -1.51 38.30 8.55
C ALA A 173 -2.24 39.11 7.45
N THR A 174 -3.56 39.32 7.59
CA THR A 174 -4.42 40.07 6.66
C THR A 174 -4.84 41.39 7.30
#